data_AF-A0A7V9JZ43-F1
#
_entry.id   AF-A0A7V9JZ43-F1
#
_cell.length_a   1.000
_cell.length_b   1.000
_cell.length_c   1.000
_cell.angle_alpha   90.00
_cell.angle_beta   90.00
_cell.angle_gamma   90.00
#
_symmetry.space_group_name_H-M   'P 1'
#
loop_
_entity.id
_entity.type
_entity.pdbx_description
1 polymer ?
#
loop_
_entity_poly.entity_id
_entity_poly.type
_entity_poly.pdbx_seq_one_letter_code
_entity_poly.pdbx_strand_id
1 'polypeptide(L)'
;MAGADGNHDQAAAAARFDWGLAGLRHLAAGVDVVVIVDVLRFTTAVTVAVERGAEVVPHPWAGEQAAPLAADLGAELAGRREDGGWSLSPTDLQRLSVGTRLLLPSPDGGALAAAAGALGARRVLAG
;
A
#
# COMPACT_ATOMS: atom_id res chain seq x y z
N MET A 1 -2.62 -26.71 31.67
CA MET A 1 -3.98 -26.29 32.10
C MET A 1 -4.31 -25.02 31.33
N ALA A 2 -5.48 -25.01 30.66
CA ALA A 2 -6.04 -24.03 29.71
C ALA A 2 -5.53 -22.56 29.78
N GLY A 3 -5.36 -21.83 28.67
CA GLY A 3 -5.80 -22.10 27.30
C GLY A 3 -4.94 -21.32 26.29
N ALA A 4 -4.67 -21.95 25.15
CA ALA A 4 -4.33 -21.20 23.95
C ALA A 4 -5.61 -20.51 23.50
N ASP A 5 -5.55 -19.19 23.33
CA ASP A 5 -6.67 -18.36 22.89
C ASP A 5 -7.12 -18.78 21.47
N GLY A 6 -8.00 -19.78 21.42
CA GLY A 6 -8.54 -20.39 20.20
C GLY A 6 -9.53 -19.51 19.43
N ASN A 7 -9.42 -18.18 19.54
CA ASN A 7 -10.39 -17.23 18.98
C ASN A 7 -9.87 -16.47 17.74
N HIS A 8 -8.63 -16.72 17.31
CA HIS A 8 -8.01 -16.05 16.15
C HIS A 8 -7.29 -16.99 15.18
N ASP A 9 -7.39 -18.31 15.36
CA ASP A 9 -6.78 -19.26 14.41
C ASP A 9 -7.60 -19.30 13.11
N GLN A 10 -7.08 -18.61 12.09
CA GLN A 10 -7.67 -18.54 10.76
C GLN A 10 -7.01 -19.53 9.79
N ALA A 11 -6.16 -20.45 10.27
CA ALA A 11 -5.37 -21.33 9.40
C ALA A 11 -6.23 -22.18 8.45
N ALA A 12 -7.41 -22.63 8.91
CA ALA A 12 -8.34 -23.41 8.11
C ALA A 12 -9.19 -22.57 7.11
N ALA A 13 -9.22 -21.25 7.26
CA ALA A 13 -10.02 -20.38 6.40
C ALA A 13 -9.32 -20.11 5.05
N ALA A 14 -10.08 -20.18 3.96
CA ALA A 14 -9.58 -19.88 2.61
C ALA A 14 -9.24 -18.38 2.42
N ALA A 15 -9.94 -17.51 3.15
CA ALA A 15 -9.63 -16.09 3.26
C ALA A 15 -9.43 -15.74 4.73
N ARG A 16 -8.35 -15.01 5.03
CA ARG A 16 -7.97 -14.60 6.38
C ARG A 16 -7.90 -13.08 6.43
N PHE A 17 -8.35 -12.51 7.54
CA PHE A 17 -8.45 -11.07 7.73
C PHE A 17 -7.66 -10.68 8.96
N ASP A 18 -6.85 -9.64 8.82
CA ASP A 18 -6.13 -9.04 9.92
C ASP A 18 -5.81 -7.58 9.58
N TRP A 19 -5.33 -6.82 10.55
CA TRP A 19 -5.21 -5.38 10.47
C TRP A 19 -3.78 -4.91 10.73
N GLY A 20 -3.37 -3.92 9.94
CA GLY A 20 -2.09 -3.24 10.11
C GLY A 20 -0.88 -4.17 9.97
N LEU A 21 0.26 -3.67 10.44
CA LEU A 21 1.55 -4.34 10.24
C LEU A 21 1.67 -5.63 11.07
N ALA A 22 1.02 -5.70 12.23
CA ALA A 22 1.00 -6.90 13.05
C ALA A 22 0.30 -8.05 12.33
N GLY A 23 -0.88 -7.79 11.76
CA GLY A 23 -1.62 -8.77 10.98
C GLY A 23 -0.90 -9.19 9.70
N LEU A 24 -0.31 -8.23 8.99
CA LEU A 24 0.51 -8.53 7.81
C LEU A 24 1.69 -9.46 8.16
N ARG A 25 2.40 -9.22 9.27
CA ARG A 25 3.47 -10.10 9.74
C ARG A 25 2.99 -11.51 10.05
N HIS A 26 1.78 -11.63 10.59
CA HIS A 26 1.19 -12.92 10.94
C HIS A 26 0.80 -13.73 9.68
N LEU A 27 0.24 -13.07 8.67
CA LEU A 27 -0.35 -13.74 7.51
C LEU A 27 0.57 -13.88 6.30
N ALA A 28 1.48 -12.93 6.04
CA ALA A 28 2.15 -12.77 4.74
C ALA A 28 2.86 -14.01 4.21
N ALA A 29 3.58 -14.74 5.08
CA ALA A 29 4.32 -15.95 4.70
C ALA A 29 3.43 -17.19 4.51
N GLY A 30 2.20 -17.16 5.01
CA GLY A 30 1.27 -18.30 5.03
C GLY A 30 0.12 -18.21 4.02
N VAL A 31 0.18 -17.26 3.07
CA VAL A 31 -0.85 -17.03 2.04
C VAL A 31 -0.21 -16.82 0.66
N ASP A 32 -0.93 -17.20 -0.40
CA ASP A 32 -0.45 -17.00 -1.77
C ASP A 32 -0.56 -15.54 -2.25
N VAL A 33 -1.56 -14.81 -1.74
CA VAL A 33 -1.88 -13.44 -2.12
C VAL A 33 -2.27 -12.65 -0.87
N VAL A 34 -1.72 -11.45 -0.74
CA VAL A 34 -2.16 -10.43 0.22
C VAL A 34 -2.97 -9.38 -0.52
N VAL A 35 -4.17 -9.07 -0.02
CA VAL A 35 -4.97 -7.94 -0.50
C VAL A 35 -4.93 -6.86 0.57
N ILE A 36 -4.40 -5.69 0.24
CA ILE A 36 -4.44 -4.50 1.11
C ILE A 36 -5.73 -3.76 0.80
N VAL A 37 -6.46 -3.41 1.86
CA VAL A 37 -7.68 -2.59 1.77
C VAL A 37 -7.46 -1.35 2.65
N ASP A 38 -7.39 -0.20 2.01
CA ASP A 38 -7.23 1.11 2.66
C ASP A 38 -8.04 2.14 1.85
N VAL A 39 -9.35 2.09 2.05
CA VAL A 39 -10.34 2.84 1.26
C VAL A 39 -10.13 4.36 1.37
N LEU A 40 -9.67 4.84 2.54
CA LEU A 40 -9.51 6.26 2.84
C LEU A 40 -8.06 6.59 3.22
N ARG A 41 -7.15 6.67 2.25
CA ARG A 41 -7.43 6.81 0.79
C ARG A 41 -6.49 6.01 -0.10
N PHE A 42 -5.59 5.20 0.46
CA PHE A 42 -4.50 4.65 -0.33
C PHE A 42 -4.95 3.74 -1.47
N THR A 43 -5.77 2.71 -1.22
CA THR A 43 -6.16 1.78 -2.29
C THR A 43 -7.06 2.44 -3.31
N THR A 44 -7.94 3.35 -2.88
CA THR A 44 -8.72 4.20 -3.80
C THR A 44 -7.82 5.07 -4.69
N ALA A 45 -6.76 5.67 -4.12
CA ALA A 45 -5.79 6.48 -4.87
C ALA A 45 -4.98 5.62 -5.87
N VAL A 46 -4.56 4.42 -5.46
CA VAL A 46 -3.89 3.45 -6.34
C VAL A 46 -4.79 3.08 -7.52
N THR A 47 -6.06 2.73 -7.26
CA THR A 47 -7.04 2.39 -8.30
C THR A 47 -7.16 3.51 -9.32
N VAL A 48 -7.40 4.76 -8.88
CA VAL A 48 -7.52 5.90 -9.80
C VAL A 48 -6.23 6.15 -10.59
N ALA A 49 -5.07 6.07 -9.96
CA ALA A 49 -3.79 6.28 -10.66
C ALA A 49 -3.54 5.21 -11.73
N VAL A 50 -3.75 3.94 -11.40
CA VAL A 50 -3.57 2.82 -12.34
C VAL A 50 -4.60 2.88 -13.48
N GLU A 51 -5.85 3.26 -13.21
CA GLU A 51 -6.86 3.49 -14.24
C GLU A 51 -6.49 4.63 -15.20
N ARG A 52 -5.69 5.60 -14.75
CA ARG A 52 -5.09 6.64 -15.61
C ARG A 52 -3.85 6.17 -16.37
N GLY A 53 -3.43 4.93 -16.19
CA GLY A 53 -2.26 4.35 -16.83
C GLY A 53 -0.95 4.73 -16.14
N ALA A 54 -0.99 5.16 -14.87
CA ALA A 54 0.20 5.43 -14.07
C ALA A 54 0.72 4.15 -13.40
N GLU A 55 2.03 4.12 -13.13
CA GLU A 55 2.66 3.13 -12.25
C GLU A 55 2.78 3.72 -10.86
N VAL A 56 2.32 3.00 -9.82
CA VAL A 56 2.38 3.47 -8.44
C VAL A 56 3.46 2.72 -7.67
N VAL A 57 4.37 3.46 -7.04
CA VAL A 57 5.37 2.95 -6.11
C VAL A 57 4.89 3.29 -4.69
N PRO A 58 4.45 2.31 -3.89
CA PRO A 58 4.02 2.56 -2.51
C PRO A 58 5.19 2.93 -1.62
N HIS A 59 4.96 3.85 -0.68
CA HIS A 59 5.99 4.27 0.28
C HIS A 59 5.35 4.59 1.64
N PRO A 60 6.04 4.34 2.78
CA PRO A 60 5.45 4.58 4.10
C PRO A 60 5.25 6.06 4.45
N TRP A 61 6.16 6.97 4.05
CA TRP A 61 6.05 8.38 4.44
C TRP A 61 6.80 9.32 3.51
N ALA A 62 6.30 10.55 3.32
CA ALA A 62 6.95 11.60 2.53
C ALA A 62 8.14 12.27 3.28
N GLY A 63 8.99 11.47 3.93
CA GLY A 63 10.13 11.96 4.71
C GLY A 63 11.33 12.34 3.84
N GLU A 64 12.45 12.70 4.48
CA GLU A 64 13.68 13.14 3.79
C GLU A 64 14.17 12.18 2.70
N GLN A 65 13.91 10.87 2.84
CA GLN A 65 14.33 9.85 1.88
C GLN A 65 13.40 9.71 0.67
N ALA A 66 12.19 10.29 0.70
CA ALA A 66 11.20 10.10 -0.36
C ALA A 66 11.59 10.85 -1.64
N ALA A 67 12.13 12.07 -1.53
CA ALA A 67 12.51 12.86 -2.69
C ALA A 67 13.72 12.29 -3.46
N PRO A 68 14.82 11.87 -2.79
CA PRO A 68 15.91 11.15 -3.47
C PRO A 68 15.43 9.86 -4.15
N LEU A 69 14.62 9.06 -3.46
CA LEU A 69 14.06 7.82 -4.03
C LEU A 69 13.18 8.09 -5.25
N ALA A 70 12.34 9.13 -5.21
CA ALA A 70 11.53 9.52 -6.36
C ALA A 70 12.40 9.88 -7.56
N ALA A 71 13.46 10.68 -7.35
CA ALA A 71 14.41 11.03 -8.40
C ALA A 71 15.11 9.80 -8.98
N ASP A 72 15.61 8.89 -8.14
CA ASP A 72 16.29 7.66 -8.58
C ASP A 72 15.37 6.74 -9.38
N LEU A 73 14.07 6.71 -9.05
CA LEU A 73 13.07 5.91 -9.76
C LEU A 73 12.53 6.57 -11.03
N GLY A 74 12.87 7.85 -11.27
CA GLY A 74 12.22 8.68 -12.29
C GLY A 74 10.73 8.88 -12.02
N ALA A 75 10.35 8.98 -10.75
CA ALA A 75 8.98 9.07 -10.29
C ALA A 75 8.65 10.50 -9.81
N GLU A 76 7.40 10.89 -10.00
CA GLU A 76 6.84 12.08 -9.36
C GLU A 76 6.48 11.74 -7.90
N LEU A 77 6.87 12.60 -6.95
CA LEU A 77 6.57 12.40 -5.53
C LEU A 77 5.22 13.01 -5.17
N ALA A 78 4.30 12.18 -4.66
CA ALA A 78 3.11 12.68 -4.00
C ALA A 78 3.44 13.21 -2.59
N GLY A 79 2.85 14.35 -2.23
CA GLY A 79 3.04 15.04 -0.96
C GLY A 79 1.70 15.37 -0.30
N ARG A 80 1.68 16.49 0.42
CA ARG A 80 0.44 17.00 1.01
C ARG A 80 -0.38 17.71 -0.06
N ARG A 81 -1.70 17.74 0.12
CA ARG A 81 -2.60 18.32 -0.90
C ARG A 81 -2.39 19.83 -1.06
N GLU A 82 -2.08 20.50 0.05
CA GLU A 82 -1.78 21.93 0.10
C GLU A 82 -0.52 22.34 -0.68
N ASP A 83 0.37 21.39 -0.98
CA ASP A 83 1.60 21.65 -1.74
C ASP A 83 1.31 21.85 -3.25
N GLY A 84 0.06 21.63 -3.69
CA GLY A 84 -0.39 21.86 -5.06
C GLY A 84 0.01 20.77 -6.06
N GLY A 85 0.78 19.76 -5.62
CA GLY A 85 1.17 18.59 -6.40
C GLY A 85 0.24 17.39 -6.24
N TRP A 86 0.75 16.20 -6.57
CA TRP A 86 0.04 14.94 -6.34
C TRP A 86 -0.11 14.67 -4.84
N SER A 87 -1.19 14.00 -4.46
CA SER A 87 -1.46 13.63 -3.08
C SER A 87 -2.24 12.31 -3.03
N LEU A 88 -2.50 11.80 -1.82
CA LEU A 88 -3.43 10.68 -1.60
C LEU A 88 -4.89 10.99 -1.99
N SER A 89 -5.19 12.19 -2.49
CA SER A 89 -6.52 12.55 -2.98
C SER A 89 -6.79 11.91 -4.35
N PRO A 90 -7.77 11.01 -4.49
CA PRO A 90 -8.10 10.40 -5.78
C PRO A 90 -8.45 11.44 -6.85
N THR A 91 -9.10 12.55 -6.46
CA THR A 91 -9.44 13.65 -7.37
C THR A 91 -8.21 14.34 -7.96
N ASP A 92 -7.10 14.42 -7.21
CA ASP A 92 -5.88 15.01 -7.75
C ASP A 92 -5.28 14.11 -8.82
N LEU A 93 -5.26 12.80 -8.56
CA LEU A 93 -4.69 11.77 -9.43
C LEU A 93 -5.47 11.54 -10.74
N GLN A 94 -6.72 12.02 -10.83
CA GLN A 94 -7.48 11.99 -12.10
C GLN A 94 -6.81 12.75 -13.25
N ARG A 95 -5.85 13.63 -12.93
CA ARG A 95 -5.12 14.47 -13.90
C ARG A 95 -3.78 13.86 -14.34
N LEU A 96 -3.44 12.66 -13.84
CA LEU A 96 -2.22 11.97 -14.25
C LEU A 96 -2.22 11.65 -15.74
N SER A 97 -1.05 11.75 -16.35
CA SER A 97 -0.79 11.25 -17.69
C SER A 97 -0.46 9.75 -17.67
N VAL A 98 -0.79 9.08 -18.78
CA VAL A 98 -0.37 7.69 -19.02
C VAL A 98 1.15 7.60 -18.94
N GLY A 99 1.66 6.57 -18.26
CA GLY A 99 3.09 6.35 -18.09
C GLY A 99 3.73 7.16 -16.97
N THR A 100 2.99 8.01 -16.25
CA THR A 100 3.53 8.64 -15.03
C THR A 100 3.87 7.55 -14.01
N ARG A 101 5.10 7.59 -13.49
CA ARG A 101 5.48 6.82 -12.32
C ARG A 101 5.31 7.69 -11.08
N LEU A 102 4.51 7.26 -10.12
CA LEU A 102 4.14 8.03 -8.94
C LEU A 102 4.65 7.32 -7.68
N LEU A 103 5.59 7.94 -6.97
CA LEU A 103 5.91 7.53 -5.61
C LEU A 103 4.80 8.07 -4.69
N LEU A 104 4.04 7.16 -4.06
CA LEU A 104 2.84 7.48 -3.29
C LEU A 104 3.02 7.13 -1.81
N PRO A 105 3.38 8.12 -0.97
CA PRO A 105 3.43 7.94 0.48
C PRO A 105 2.05 7.73 1.10
N SER A 106 1.89 6.70 1.94
CA SER A 106 0.76 6.52 2.85
C SER A 106 1.21 5.79 4.12
N PRO A 107 0.84 6.29 5.32
CA PRO A 107 1.26 5.70 6.59
C PRO A 107 0.68 4.32 6.86
N ASP A 108 -0.48 4.02 6.26
CA ASP A 108 -1.20 2.78 6.47
C ASP A 108 -1.00 1.86 5.24
N GLY A 109 -1.89 1.91 4.26
CA GLY A 109 -1.85 1.00 3.10
C GLY A 109 -0.52 1.05 2.32
N GLY A 110 0.09 2.23 2.19
CA GLY A 110 1.38 2.39 1.51
C GLY A 110 2.53 1.74 2.28
N ALA A 111 2.55 1.90 3.60
CA ALA A 111 3.53 1.25 4.46
C ALA A 111 3.37 -0.28 4.44
N LEU A 112 2.13 -0.79 4.47
CA LEU A 112 1.86 -2.22 4.36
C LEU A 112 2.30 -2.79 3.00
N ALA A 113 1.98 -2.08 1.92
CA ALA A 113 2.34 -2.50 0.56
C ALA A 113 3.86 -2.54 0.37
N ALA A 114 4.57 -1.53 0.87
CA ALA A 114 6.02 -1.47 0.81
C ALA A 114 6.69 -2.58 1.65
N ALA A 115 6.10 -2.97 2.79
CA ALA A 115 6.65 -3.98 3.69
C ALA A 115 6.33 -5.42 3.29
N ALA A 116 5.21 -5.66 2.58
CA ALA A 116 4.65 -6.99 2.37
C ALA A 116 5.62 -8.00 1.75
N GLY A 117 6.41 -7.59 0.74
CA GLY A 117 7.40 -8.47 0.11
C GLY A 117 8.49 -8.94 1.09
N ALA A 118 8.99 -8.03 1.93
CA ALA A 118 9.98 -8.37 2.96
C ALA A 118 9.42 -9.28 4.07
N LEU A 119 8.09 -9.32 4.21
CA LEU A 119 7.38 -10.18 5.16
C LEU A 119 6.96 -11.54 4.57
N GLY A 120 7.34 -11.82 3.31
CA GLY A 120 7.09 -13.12 2.67
C GLY A 120 5.86 -13.16 1.77
N ALA A 121 5.16 -12.03 1.57
CA ALA A 121 4.04 -12.00 0.63
C ALA A 121 4.54 -12.21 -0.81
N ARG A 122 4.00 -13.21 -1.49
CA ARG A 122 4.39 -13.55 -2.86
C ARG A 122 3.76 -12.63 -3.92
N ARG A 123 2.53 -12.19 -3.64
CA ARG A 123 1.77 -11.22 -4.45
C ARG A 123 0.99 -10.30 -3.54
N VAL A 124 0.92 -9.03 -3.91
CA VAL A 124 0.19 -7.98 -3.19
C VAL A 124 -0.75 -7.30 -4.17
N LEU A 125 -2.01 -7.18 -3.81
CA LEU A 125 -3.04 -6.47 -4.58
C LEU A 125 -3.59 -5.31 -3.74
N ALA A 126 -3.95 -4.22 -4.39
CA ALA A 126 -4.77 -3.17 -3.79
C ALA A 126 -6.26 -3.49 -4.08
N GLY A 127 -7.10 -3.42 -3.04
CA GLY A 127 -8.53 -3.72 -3.11
C GLY A 127 -9.41 -2.64 -2.49
#